data_AF-X7Z5M2-F1
#
_entry.id   AF-X7Z5M2-F1
#
_cell.length_a   1.000
_cell.length_b   1.000
_cell.length_c   1.000
_cell.angle_alpha   90.00
_cell.angle_beta   90.00
_cell.angle_gamma   90.00
#
_symmetry.space_group_name_H-M   'P 1'
#
loop_
_entity.id
_entity.type
_entity.pdbx_description
1 polymer ?
#
loop_
_entity_poly.entity_id
_entity_poly.type
_entity_poly.pdbx_seq_one_letter_code
_entity_poly.pdbx_strand_id
1 'polypeptide(L)'
;MAADQGIDIAVEDYSLERRAKRLIVFDVDSTLIQGEVIEMLAARAGAQDTVAAITEQAMRGELDFTASLQQRVAALAGLPAEVLDEVADELQLTPGARTTLRTLRRLGFHIGVVSGGSGRSSSRLPTS
;
A
#
# COMPACT_ATOMS: atom_id res chain seq x y z
N MET A 1 -8.48 28.04 -1.69
CA MET A 1 -7.93 28.73 -0.50
C MET A 1 -6.86 27.93 0.25
N ALA A 2 -7.06 26.67 0.64
CA ALA A 2 -6.00 25.88 1.32
C ALA A 2 -4.89 25.42 0.35
N ALA A 3 -5.29 24.83 -0.78
CA ALA A 3 -4.35 24.40 -1.83
C ALA A 3 -3.51 25.57 -2.39
N ASP A 4 -4.14 26.74 -2.59
CA ASP A 4 -3.47 27.94 -3.09
C ASP A 4 -2.44 28.54 -2.12
N GLN A 5 -2.43 28.07 -0.87
CA GLN A 5 -1.53 28.52 0.19
C GLN A 5 -0.52 27.44 0.59
N GLY A 6 -0.55 26.26 -0.04
CA GLY A 6 0.35 25.14 0.27
C GLY A 6 0.18 24.58 1.69
N ILE A 7 -1.05 24.59 2.22
CA ILE A 7 -1.36 24.09 3.56
C ILE A 7 -2.37 22.94 3.51
N ASP A 8 -2.16 21.95 4.38
CA ASP A 8 -3.11 20.86 4.62
C ASP A 8 -4.07 21.23 5.76
N ILE A 9 -5.38 21.08 5.53
CA ILE A 9 -6.42 21.32 6.54
C ILE A 9 -7.21 20.04 6.76
N ALA A 10 -7.18 19.51 7.99
CA ALA A 10 -8.02 18.41 8.43
C ALA A 10 -8.97 18.89 9.53
N VAL A 11 -10.26 18.59 9.41
CA VAL A 11 -11.29 18.90 10.40
C VAL A 11 -11.79 17.59 10.98
N GLU A 12 -11.74 17.44 12.31
CA GLU A 12 -12.26 16.29 13.02
C GLU A 12 -13.28 16.72 14.09
N ASP A 13 -14.35 15.94 14.27
CA ASP A 13 -15.30 16.15 15.36
C ASP A 13 -14.60 16.00 16.72
N TYR A 14 -14.76 17.01 17.59
CA TYR A 14 -14.13 17.01 18.91
C TYR A 14 -15.00 16.28 19.94
N SER A 15 -14.95 14.94 19.94
CA SER A 15 -15.61 14.09 20.94
C SER A 15 -14.63 13.18 21.69
N LEU A 16 -14.98 12.80 22.93
CA LEU A 16 -14.17 11.89 23.74
C LEU A 16 -14.02 10.51 23.08
N GLU A 17 -15.06 10.04 22.39
CA GLU A 17 -15.05 8.76 21.67
C GLU A 17 -14.07 8.75 20.50
N ARG A 18 -13.95 9.87 19.75
CA ARG A 18 -12.97 9.98 18.65
C ARG A 18 -11.52 10.08 19.14
N ARG A 19 -11.26 10.52 20.38
CA ARG A 19 -9.92 10.51 20.98
C ARG A 19 -9.46 9.11 21.41
N ALA A 20 -10.38 8.15 21.49
CA ALA A 20 -10.10 6.77 21.84
C ALA A 20 -9.80 5.86 20.63
N LYS A 21 -9.44 6.43 19.46
CA LYS A 21 -8.93 5.63 18.33
C LYS A 21 -7.70 4.85 18.80
N ARG A 22 -7.71 3.53 18.58
CA ARG A 22 -6.62 2.62 18.99
C ARG A 22 -6.13 1.71 17.88
N LEU A 23 -6.62 1.90 16.66
CA LEU A 23 -6.22 1.14 15.47
C LEU A 23 -5.97 2.11 14.33
N ILE A 24 -4.81 1.98 13.68
CA ILE A 24 -4.50 2.63 12.41
C ILE A 24 -4.03 1.55 11.43
N VAL A 25 -4.48 1.67 10.18
CA VAL A 25 -4.09 0.81 9.08
C VAL A 25 -3.43 1.68 8.02
N PHE A 26 -2.24 1.30 7.59
CA PHE A 26 -1.54 1.92 6.47
C PHE A 26 -1.67 1.06 5.23
N ASP A 27 -1.81 1.71 4.07
CA ASP A 27 -1.45 1.08 2.80
C ASP A 27 0.08 0.94 2.70
N VAL A 28 0.57 -0.01 1.92
CA VAL A 28 2.02 -0.30 1.79
C VAL A 28 2.64 0.65 0.79
N ASP A 29 2.31 0.45 -0.48
CA ASP A 29 2.92 1.15 -1.59
C ASP A 29 2.48 2.62 -1.60
N SER A 30 3.42 3.51 -1.93
CA SER A 30 3.21 4.96 -1.96
C SER A 30 2.67 5.61 -0.67
N THR A 31 2.62 4.87 0.45
CA THR A 31 2.12 5.34 1.76
C THR A 31 3.14 5.06 2.87
N LEU A 32 3.42 3.80 3.15
CA LEU A 32 4.38 3.40 4.19
C LEU A 32 5.81 3.34 3.65
N ILE A 33 5.95 2.87 2.41
CA ILE A 33 7.17 2.87 1.62
C ILE A 33 7.04 3.85 0.45
N GLN A 34 8.16 4.35 -0.03
CA GLN A 34 8.22 5.18 -1.23
C GLN A 34 8.16 4.30 -2.47
N GLY A 35 7.30 4.67 -3.42
CA GLY A 35 7.13 3.95 -4.68
C GLY A 35 6.31 2.66 -4.55
N GLU A 36 6.35 1.86 -5.61
CA GLU A 36 5.59 0.63 -5.79
C GLU A 36 6.55 -0.58 -5.89
N VAL A 37 6.41 -1.56 -5.00
CA VAL A 37 7.27 -2.77 -4.98
C VAL A 37 7.23 -3.49 -6.33
N ILE A 38 6.06 -3.55 -6.96
CA ILE A 38 5.88 -4.25 -8.23
C ILE A 38 6.62 -3.57 -9.39
N GLU A 39 6.82 -2.25 -9.34
CA GLU A 39 7.61 -1.52 -10.33
C GLU A 39 9.11 -1.76 -10.13
N MET A 40 9.56 -1.84 -8.86
CA MET A 40 10.96 -2.21 -8.54
C MET A 40 11.31 -3.63 -9.02
N LEU A 41 10.36 -4.56 -8.91
CA LEU A 41 10.50 -5.91 -9.47
C LEU A 41 10.46 -5.90 -11.00
N ALA A 42 9.58 -5.10 -11.61
CA ALA A 42 9.46 -4.98 -13.05
C ALA A 42 10.75 -4.44 -13.69
N ALA A 43 11.42 -3.48 -13.04
CA ALA A 43 12.71 -2.96 -13.49
C ALA A 43 13.77 -4.07 -13.59
N ARG A 44 13.82 -4.99 -12.62
CA ARG A 44 14.75 -6.12 -12.61
C ARG A 44 14.37 -7.23 -13.59
N ALA A 45 13.08 -7.37 -13.88
CA ALA A 45 12.56 -8.28 -14.91
C ALA A 45 12.71 -7.74 -16.34
N GLY A 46 13.13 -6.48 -16.52
CA GLY A 46 13.09 -5.79 -17.82
C GLY A 46 11.67 -5.54 -18.35
N ALA A 47 10.67 -5.57 -17.46
CA ALA A 47 9.25 -5.49 -17.77
C ALA A 47 8.61 -4.16 -17.31
N GLN A 48 9.42 -3.15 -17.01
CA GLN A 48 8.97 -1.87 -16.44
C GLN A 48 7.87 -1.20 -17.29
N ASP A 49 8.07 -1.11 -18.62
CA ASP A 49 7.10 -0.49 -19.52
C ASP A 49 5.77 -1.26 -19.57
N THR A 50 5.83 -2.60 -19.51
CA THR A 50 4.64 -3.45 -19.51
C THR A 50 3.85 -3.26 -18.22
N VAL A 51 4.53 -3.29 -17.08
CA VAL A 51 3.88 -3.09 -15.77
C VAL A 51 3.31 -1.68 -15.64
N ALA A 52 4.02 -0.65 -16.09
CA ALA A 52 3.53 0.73 -16.10
C ALA A 52 2.24 0.88 -16.93
N ALA A 53 2.20 0.30 -18.12
CA ALA A 53 1.00 0.34 -18.97
C ALA A 53 -0.21 -0.33 -18.31
N ILE A 54 -0.01 -1.47 -17.63
CA ILE A 54 -1.08 -2.17 -16.90
C ILE A 54 -1.54 -1.36 -15.68
N THR A 55 -0.61 -0.75 -14.94
CA THR A 55 -0.92 0.14 -13.81
C THR A 55 -1.76 1.32 -14.28
N GLU A 56 -1.39 1.95 -15.40
CA GLU A 56 -2.12 3.10 -15.93
C GLU A 56 -3.56 2.73 -16.34
N GLN A 57 -3.74 1.59 -17.02
CA GLN A 57 -5.08 1.09 -17.37
C GLN A 57 -5.94 0.81 -16.12
N ALA A 58 -5.34 0.25 -15.07
CA ALA A 58 -6.02 0.01 -13.81
C ALA A 58 -6.43 1.32 -13.10
N MET A 59 -5.55 2.33 -13.10
CA MET A 59 -5.84 3.65 -12.54
C MET A 59 -6.92 4.40 -13.33
N ARG A 60 -7.02 4.17 -14.64
CA ARG A 60 -8.12 4.65 -15.49
C ARG A 60 -9.44 3.90 -15.27
N GLY A 61 -9.43 2.84 -14.46
CA GLY A 61 -10.59 1.99 -14.19
C GLY A 61 -10.94 1.03 -15.33
N GLU A 62 -10.03 0.85 -16.30
CA GLU A 62 -10.21 -0.04 -17.47
C GLU A 62 -9.95 -1.51 -17.13
N LEU A 63 -9.17 -1.76 -16.07
CA LEU A 63 -8.92 -3.08 -15.51
C LEU A 63 -9.40 -3.15 -14.07
N ASP A 64 -10.10 -4.23 -13.72
CA ASP A 64 -10.35 -4.52 -12.33
C ASP A 64 -9.04 -4.85 -11.61
N PHE A 65 -9.02 -4.64 -10.29
CA PHE A 65 -7.82 -4.82 -9.47
C PHE A 65 -7.21 -6.22 -9.61
N THR A 66 -8.03 -7.27 -9.65
CA THR A 66 -7.54 -8.65 -9.70
C THR A 66 -6.90 -8.92 -11.06
N ALA A 67 -7.55 -8.50 -12.15
CA ALA A 67 -7.01 -8.61 -13.50
C ALA A 67 -5.69 -7.84 -13.65
N SER A 68 -5.64 -6.59 -13.14
CA SER A 68 -4.41 -5.79 -13.15
C SER A 68 -3.27 -6.46 -12.38
N LEU A 69 -3.54 -6.98 -11.18
CA LEU A 69 -2.51 -7.65 -10.38
C LEU A 69 -1.99 -8.92 -11.06
N GLN A 70 -2.89 -9.74 -11.62
CA GLN A 70 -2.50 -10.96 -12.33
C GLN A 70 -1.61 -10.66 -13.53
N GLN A 71 -1.96 -9.65 -14.33
CA GLN A 71 -1.17 -9.27 -15.50
C GLN A 71 0.20 -8.72 -15.10
N ARG A 72 0.28 -7.87 -14.07
CA ARG A 72 1.56 -7.33 -13.59
C ARG A 72 2.46 -8.43 -13.02
N VAL A 73 1.92 -9.36 -12.23
CA VAL A 73 2.69 -10.51 -11.72
C VAL A 73 3.15 -11.44 -12.84
N ALA A 74 2.32 -11.67 -13.86
CA ALA A 74 2.70 -12.48 -15.01
C ALA A 74 3.88 -11.87 -15.78
N ALA A 75 3.98 -10.55 -15.85
CA ALA A 75 5.11 -9.84 -16.47
C ALA A 75 6.45 -10.04 -15.73
N LEU A 76 6.42 -10.55 -14.49
CA LEU A 76 7.61 -10.84 -13.69
C LEU A 76 8.06 -12.31 -13.82
N ALA A 77 7.44 -13.10 -14.69
CA ALA A 77 7.76 -14.52 -14.85
C ALA A 77 9.24 -14.71 -15.23
N GLY A 78 9.92 -15.60 -14.50
CA GLY A 78 11.34 -15.89 -14.70
C GLY A 78 12.29 -15.10 -13.80
N LEU A 79 11.79 -14.15 -13.01
CA LEU A 79 12.60 -13.45 -12.01
C LEU A 79 13.01 -14.42 -10.87
N PRO A 80 14.30 -14.49 -10.49
CA PRO A 80 14.74 -15.29 -9.34
C PRO A 80 14.07 -14.83 -8.05
N ALA A 81 13.72 -15.76 -7.17
CA ALA A 81 13.07 -15.43 -5.90
C ALA A 81 13.94 -14.56 -4.99
N GLU A 82 15.27 -14.70 -5.09
CA GLU A 82 16.28 -13.91 -4.37
C GLU A 82 16.14 -12.40 -4.62
N VAL A 83 15.58 -12.00 -5.76
CA VAL A 83 15.32 -10.61 -6.10
C VAL A 83 14.31 -9.95 -5.15
N LEU A 84 13.41 -10.74 -4.53
CA LEU A 84 12.48 -10.23 -3.53
C LEU A 84 13.21 -9.70 -2.29
N ASP A 85 14.27 -10.38 -1.87
CA ASP A 85 15.07 -9.97 -0.71
C ASP A 85 15.88 -8.71 -1.04
N GLU A 86 16.46 -8.64 -2.24
CA GLU A 86 17.16 -7.43 -2.72
C GLU A 86 16.23 -6.21 -2.77
N VAL A 87 15.00 -6.38 -3.30
CA VAL A 87 14.00 -5.31 -3.33
C VAL A 87 13.60 -4.90 -1.92
N ALA A 88 13.42 -5.86 -1.01
CA ALA A 88 13.04 -5.59 0.37
C ALA A 88 14.10 -4.76 1.12
N ASP A 89 15.38 -5.03 0.89
CA ASP A 89 16.50 -4.28 1.50
C ASP A 89 16.63 -2.85 0.97
N GLU A 90 16.17 -2.59 -0.25
CA GLU A 90 16.20 -1.27 -0.89
C GLU A 90 15.02 -0.36 -0.50
N LEU A 91 13.95 -0.93 0.09
CA LEU A 91 12.74 -0.20 0.41
C LEU A 91 13.02 1.02 1.29
N GLN A 92 12.75 2.20 0.74
CA GLN A 92 12.82 3.45 1.48
C GLN A 92 11.49 3.72 2.15
N LEU A 93 11.49 3.83 3.47
CA LEU A 93 10.30 4.28 4.20
C LEU A 93 9.98 5.73 3.82
N THR A 94 8.69 6.04 3.72
CA THR A 94 8.23 7.42 3.50
C THR A 94 8.80 8.33 4.59
N PRO A 95 9.28 9.56 4.26
CA PRO A 95 9.79 10.48 5.26
C PRO A 95 8.78 10.66 6.39
N GLY A 96 9.25 10.51 7.64
CA GLY A 96 8.37 10.56 8.81
C GLY A 96 7.71 9.23 9.20
N ALA A 97 7.64 8.21 8.32
CA ALA A 97 6.98 6.93 8.63
C ALA A 97 7.55 6.25 9.89
N ARG A 98 8.89 6.19 10.03
CA ARG A 98 9.54 5.66 11.26
C ARG A 98 9.11 6.42 12.52
N THR A 99 9.02 7.74 12.44
CA THR A 99 8.60 8.60 13.56
C THR A 99 7.12 8.40 13.87
N THR A 100 6.27 8.35 12.84
CA THR A 100 4.83 8.09 12.95
C THR A 100 4.56 6.75 13.64
N LEU A 101 5.13 5.65 13.14
CA LEU A 101 4.96 4.32 13.74
C LEU A 101 5.41 4.29 15.21
N ARG A 102 6.55 4.91 15.51
CA ARG A 102 7.08 4.99 16.89
C ARG A 102 6.14 5.76 17.81
N THR A 103 5.61 6.90 17.36
CA THR A 103 4.67 7.72 18.14
C THR A 103 3.35 6.98 18.37
N LEU A 104 2.80 6.34 17.34
CA LEU A 104 1.56 5.56 17.44
C LEU A 104 1.69 4.39 18.42
N ARG A 105 2.81 3.65 18.40
CA ARG A 105 3.07 2.59 19.40
C ARG A 105 3.13 3.14 20.82
N ARG A 106 3.79 4.29 21.05
CA ARG A 106 3.84 4.93 22.38
C ARG A 106 2.47 5.38 22.88
N LEU A 107 1.58 5.76 21.98
CA LEU A 107 0.20 6.14 22.28
C LEU A 107 -0.74 4.93 22.44
N GLY A 108 -0.24 3.70 22.32
CA GLY A 108 -1.02 2.48 22.52
C GLY A 108 -1.90 2.08 21.33
N PHE A 109 -1.56 2.55 20.12
CA PHE A 109 -2.24 2.12 18.90
C PHE A 109 -1.76 0.74 18.46
N HIS A 110 -2.71 -0.09 18.04
CA HIS A 110 -2.48 -1.22 17.15
C HIS A 110 -2.25 -0.69 15.73
N ILE A 111 -1.22 -1.20 15.07
CA ILE A 111 -0.85 -0.79 13.72
C ILE A 111 -0.99 -2.01 12.81
N GLY A 112 -1.88 -1.91 11.84
CA GLY A 112 -2.02 -2.87 10.75
C GLY A 112 -1.46 -2.31 9.45
N VAL A 113 -1.14 -3.21 8.53
CA VAL A 113 -0.76 -2.89 7.17
C VAL A 113 -1.67 -3.69 6.26
N VAL A 114 -2.30 -3.03 5.31
CA VAL A 114 -3.13 -3.68 4.28
C VAL A 114 -2.49 -3.34 2.95
N SER A 115 -1.84 -4.31 2.33
CA SER A 115 -1.59 -4.24 0.89
C SER A 115 -2.83 -4.74 0.16
N GLY A 116 -2.99 -4.41 -1.12
CA GLY A 116 -4.08 -4.93 -1.97
C GLY A 116 -4.11 -6.47 -2.12
N GLY A 117 -3.34 -7.24 -1.34
CA GLY A 117 -3.35 -8.70 -1.34
C GLY A 117 -4.75 -9.27 -1.06
N SER A 118 -5.27 -10.01 -2.03
CA SER A 118 -6.63 -10.54 -2.07
C SER A 118 -6.89 -11.64 -1.03
N GLY A 119 -7.45 -11.25 0.11
CA GLY A 119 -8.13 -12.16 1.03
C GLY A 119 -9.47 -12.60 0.46
N ARG A 120 -9.51 -13.72 -0.29
CA ARG A 120 -10.75 -14.49 -0.47
C ARG A 120 -11.11 -15.14 0.87
N SER A 121 -12.19 -14.68 1.50
CA SER A 121 -12.98 -15.51 2.43
C SER A 121 -14.44 -15.10 2.38
N SER A 122 -15.14 -15.55 1.34
CA SER A 122 -16.58 -15.78 1.42
C SER A 122 -16.78 -17.23 1.85
N SER A 123 -17.08 -17.44 3.12
CA SER A 123 -17.89 -18.57 3.55
C SER A 123 -18.64 -18.18 4.82
N ARG A 124 -19.96 -18.19 4.73
CA ARG A 124 -20.89 -18.04 5.86
C ARG A 124 -20.54 -19.08 6.93
N LEU A 125 -20.46 -18.66 8.18
CA LEU A 125 -20.51 -19.58 9.32
C LEU A 125 -21.95 -20.13 9.42
N PRO A 126 -22.17 -21.45 9.39
CA PRO A 126 -23.45 -22.00 9.79
C PRO A 126 -23.61 -21.85 11.30
N THR A 127 -24.68 -21.17 11.70
CA THR A 127 -25.18 -21.20 13.09
C THR A 127 -25.87 -22.53 13.31
N SER A 128 -25.27 -23.39 14.13
CA SER A 128 -26.01 -24.38 14.94
C SER A 128 -26.27 -23.79 16.32
#